data_AF-A0A1J5WQW8-F1
#
_entry.id   AF-A0A1J5WQW8-F1
#
_cell.length_a   1.000
_cell.length_b   1.000
_cell.length_c   1.000
_cell.angle_alpha   90.00
_cell.angle_beta   90.00
_cell.angle_gamma   90.00
#
_symmetry.space_group_name_H-M   'P 1'
#
loop_
_entity.id
_entity.type
_entity.pdbx_description
1 polymer ?
#
loop_
_entity_poly.entity_id
_entity_poly.type
_entity_poly.pdbx_seq_one_letter_code
_entity_poly.pdbx_strand_id
1 'polypeptide(L)'
;MERCFLSSDKDESIFEAILTKNNSICLGKVKNLELELFAINILPKLKLHEENEMEEFSLNAEKDESIFEAILTKNNSICLGKVNNLELKLLAISILPKLKLHEENEMEEFSLSAGEKEYVSEVIRVENNSIWLGRVKNLRLESFAIRILPKLKLHEENEMEVFHLSAGEIEHFFEVMFAENNSIWLGRVKRLKLESFTVKILPKLQRLL
;
A
#
# COMPACT_ATOMS: atom_id res chain seq x y z
N MET A 1 -14.54 -14.84 -9.01
CA MET A 1 -13.28 -15.39 -9.53
C MET A 1 -12.38 -15.66 -8.34
N GLU A 2 -11.83 -16.88 -8.25
CA GLU A 2 -11.04 -17.29 -7.08
C GLU A 2 -9.66 -16.63 -7.04
N ARG A 3 -8.96 -16.60 -8.18
CA ARG A 3 -7.62 -15.99 -8.29
C ARG A 3 -7.42 -15.39 -9.66
N CYS A 4 -6.85 -14.19 -9.69
CA CYS A 4 -6.31 -13.53 -10.85
C CYS A 4 -4.82 -13.27 -10.56
N PHE A 5 -3.95 -14.01 -11.23
CA PHE A 5 -2.51 -13.84 -11.17
C PHE A 5 -2.02 -13.46 -12.55
N LEU A 6 -1.35 -12.31 -12.67
CA LEU A 6 -0.78 -11.85 -13.93
C LEU A 6 0.64 -11.36 -13.66
N SER A 7 1.59 -11.90 -14.41
CA SER A 7 3.00 -11.52 -14.37
C SER A 7 3.47 -11.37 -15.80
N SER A 8 4.24 -10.31 -16.06
CA SER A 8 4.69 -10.00 -17.40
C SER A 8 6.06 -9.34 -17.37
N ASP A 9 7.02 -9.92 -18.08
CA ASP A 9 8.38 -9.38 -18.24
C ASP A 9 8.47 -8.28 -19.32
N LYS A 10 7.39 -8.04 -20.09
CA LYS A 10 7.39 -7.11 -21.23
C LYS A 10 6.01 -6.52 -21.50
N ASP A 11 5.98 -5.21 -21.75
CA ASP A 11 4.75 -4.46 -22.12
C ASP A 11 3.97 -5.05 -23.30
N GLU A 12 4.63 -5.60 -24.32
CA GLU A 12 3.97 -6.13 -25.53
C GLU A 12 2.91 -7.19 -25.21
N SER A 13 3.10 -7.97 -24.14
CA SER A 13 2.17 -9.04 -23.74
C SER A 13 0.85 -8.55 -23.14
N ILE A 14 0.81 -7.30 -22.69
CA ILE A 14 -0.35 -6.65 -22.07
C ILE A 14 -0.82 -5.41 -22.84
N PHE A 15 -0.19 -5.12 -23.97
CA PHE A 15 -0.40 -3.92 -24.77
C PHE A 15 -1.87 -3.68 -25.11
N GLU A 16 -2.56 -4.72 -25.61
CA GLU A 16 -4.00 -4.65 -25.92
C GLU A 16 -4.85 -4.28 -24.70
N ALA A 17 -4.50 -4.80 -23.51
CA ALA A 17 -5.22 -4.50 -22.28
C ALA A 17 -4.96 -3.06 -21.82
N ILE A 18 -3.73 -2.56 -21.94
CA ILE A 18 -3.35 -1.19 -21.56
C ILE A 18 -4.06 -0.15 -22.43
N LEU A 19 -4.25 -0.43 -23.72
CA LEU A 19 -4.95 0.48 -24.65
C LEU A 19 -6.44 0.66 -24.34
N THR A 20 -7.00 -0.19 -23.49
CA THR A 20 -8.40 -0.06 -23.09
C THR A 20 -8.62 1.16 -22.18
N LYS A 21 -9.88 1.57 -22.05
CA LYS A 21 -10.28 2.63 -21.11
C LYS A 21 -10.16 2.12 -19.67
N ASN A 22 -9.89 3.02 -18.73
CA ASN A 22 -9.92 2.68 -17.31
C ASN A 22 -11.31 2.12 -16.92
N ASN A 23 -11.33 1.14 -16.02
CA ASN A 23 -12.53 0.42 -15.60
C ASN A 23 -13.32 -0.27 -16.73
N SER A 24 -12.68 -0.67 -17.82
CA SER A 24 -13.36 -1.35 -18.95
C SER A 24 -13.27 -2.88 -18.91
N ILE A 25 -12.32 -3.44 -18.16
CA ILE A 25 -12.13 -4.89 -18.02
C ILE A 25 -12.85 -5.36 -16.75
N CYS A 26 -14.08 -5.85 -16.90
CA CYS A 26 -14.89 -6.31 -15.76
C CYS A 26 -14.39 -7.67 -15.24
N LEU A 27 -13.85 -7.70 -14.02
CA LEU A 27 -13.49 -8.94 -13.31
C LEU A 27 -14.58 -9.42 -12.35
N GLY A 28 -15.51 -8.53 -11.98
CA GLY A 28 -16.55 -8.83 -10.99
C GLY A 28 -15.97 -8.97 -9.59
N LYS A 29 -16.41 -9.97 -8.83
CA LYS A 29 -15.85 -10.28 -7.51
C LYS A 29 -14.60 -11.15 -7.67
N VAL A 30 -13.46 -10.71 -7.14
CA VAL A 30 -12.16 -11.38 -7.19
C VAL A 30 -11.66 -11.56 -5.77
N LYS A 31 -11.37 -12.81 -5.40
CA LYS A 31 -10.93 -13.16 -4.06
C LYS A 31 -9.42 -12.94 -3.87
N ASN A 32 -8.61 -13.23 -4.88
CA ASN A 32 -7.16 -12.97 -4.87
C ASN A 32 -6.73 -12.26 -6.16
N LEU A 33 -6.09 -11.10 -6.05
CA LEU A 33 -5.53 -10.35 -7.19
C LEU A 33 -4.05 -10.09 -6.95
N GLU A 34 -3.22 -10.66 -7.82
CA GLU A 34 -1.77 -10.56 -7.74
C GLU A 34 -1.23 -10.13 -9.11
N LEU A 35 -0.58 -8.97 -9.15
CA LEU A 35 0.00 -8.41 -10.37
C LEU A 35 1.49 -8.15 -10.16
N GLU A 36 2.31 -8.71 -11.03
CA GLU A 36 3.75 -8.57 -10.98
C GLU A 36 4.30 -7.91 -12.24
N LEU A 37 5.40 -7.16 -12.06
CA LEU A 37 6.14 -6.54 -13.14
C LEU A 37 5.21 -5.67 -14.00
N PHE A 38 5.30 -5.78 -15.33
CA PHE A 38 4.52 -4.95 -16.24
C PHE A 38 3.00 -5.16 -16.09
N ALA A 39 2.54 -6.30 -15.56
CA ALA A 39 1.12 -6.54 -15.34
C ALA A 39 0.47 -5.54 -14.38
N ILE A 40 1.22 -4.76 -13.60
CA ILE A 40 0.62 -3.69 -12.78
C ILE A 40 -0.05 -2.62 -13.66
N ASN A 41 0.46 -2.37 -14.87
CA ASN A 41 -0.08 -1.36 -15.79
C ASN A 41 -1.52 -1.62 -16.24
N ILE A 42 -2.03 -2.85 -16.11
CA ILE A 42 -3.44 -3.15 -16.41
C ILE A 42 -4.37 -2.84 -15.23
N LEU A 43 -3.85 -2.63 -14.02
CA LEU A 43 -4.67 -2.40 -12.81
C LEU A 43 -5.71 -1.27 -12.99
N PRO A 44 -5.39 -0.10 -13.59
CA PRO A 44 -6.38 0.95 -13.85
C PRO A 44 -7.51 0.54 -14.79
N LYS A 45 -7.29 -0.50 -15.60
CA LYS A 45 -8.20 -1.01 -16.62
C LYS A 45 -9.21 -1.97 -16.02
N LEU A 46 -8.86 -2.61 -14.90
CA LEU A 46 -9.69 -3.55 -14.19
C LEU A 46 -10.85 -2.84 -13.49
N LYS A 47 -12.05 -3.42 -13.62
CA LYS A 47 -13.24 -3.04 -12.87
C LYS A 47 -13.67 -4.19 -11.97
N LEU A 48 -13.49 -4.01 -10.67
CA LEU A 48 -14.00 -4.89 -9.64
C LEU A 48 -15.46 -4.51 -9.31
N HIS A 49 -16.20 -5.47 -8.74
CA HIS A 49 -17.52 -5.21 -8.21
C HIS A 49 -17.43 -4.25 -7.00
N GLU A 50 -18.44 -3.39 -6.78
CA GLU A 50 -18.42 -2.42 -5.68
C GLU A 50 -18.36 -3.11 -4.31
N GLU A 51 -19.13 -4.19 -4.15
CA GLU A 51 -19.09 -5.09 -2.99
C GLU A 51 -18.02 -6.19 -3.10
N ASN A 52 -16.88 -5.91 -3.72
CA ASN A 52 -15.78 -6.88 -3.75
C ASN A 52 -15.19 -7.04 -2.34
N GLU A 53 -15.08 -8.27 -1.87
CA GLU A 53 -14.39 -8.63 -0.64
C GLU A 53 -13.23 -9.54 -1.02
N MET A 54 -12.03 -8.97 -1.05
CA MET A 54 -10.80 -9.61 -1.48
C MET A 54 -10.06 -10.15 -0.27
N GLU A 55 -9.60 -11.40 -0.34
CA GLU A 55 -8.71 -11.97 0.66
C GLU A 55 -7.29 -11.41 0.51
N GLU A 56 -6.78 -11.32 -0.73
CA GLU A 56 -5.39 -10.93 -1.01
C GLU A 56 -5.30 -9.97 -2.20
N PHE A 57 -4.65 -8.82 -1.99
CA PHE A 57 -4.19 -7.93 -3.04
C PHE A 57 -2.67 -7.76 -2.94
N SER A 58 -1.92 -8.24 -3.92
CA SER A 58 -0.46 -8.15 -3.93
C SER A 58 0.08 -7.55 -5.22
N LEU A 59 0.98 -6.57 -5.10
CA LEU A 59 1.69 -5.99 -6.24
C LEU A 59 3.21 -6.02 -6.01
N ASN A 60 3.96 -6.39 -7.03
CA ASN A 60 5.42 -6.41 -7.00
C ASN A 60 6.03 -5.92 -8.31
N ALA A 61 6.83 -4.86 -8.28
CA ALA A 61 7.54 -4.36 -9.47
C ALA A 61 8.88 -3.73 -9.14
N GLU A 62 9.88 -3.99 -9.99
CA GLU A 62 11.25 -3.51 -9.83
C GLU A 62 11.63 -2.36 -10.78
N LYS A 63 10.87 -2.18 -11.87
CA LYS A 63 11.22 -1.26 -12.96
C LYS A 63 10.17 -0.17 -13.15
N ASP A 64 10.63 1.05 -13.42
CA ASP A 64 9.77 2.23 -13.64
C ASP A 64 8.67 2.02 -14.69
N GLU A 65 9.05 1.41 -15.82
CA GLU A 65 8.15 1.13 -16.93
C GLU A 65 6.98 0.21 -16.52
N SER A 66 7.19 -0.66 -15.53
CA SER A 66 6.21 -1.64 -15.07
C SER A 66 4.98 -1.03 -14.39
N ILE A 67 5.04 0.24 -13.99
CA ILE A 67 3.92 0.92 -13.30
C ILE A 67 3.50 2.24 -13.96
N PHE A 68 4.07 2.59 -15.12
CA PHE A 68 3.88 3.87 -15.79
C PHE A 68 2.39 4.24 -15.97
N GLU A 69 1.56 3.31 -16.44
CA GLU A 69 0.13 3.57 -16.64
C GLU A 69 -0.62 3.73 -15.32
N ALA A 70 -0.25 2.92 -14.32
CA ALA A 70 -0.88 2.95 -13.02
C ALA A 70 -0.57 4.25 -12.26
N ILE A 71 0.65 4.77 -12.35
CA ILE A 71 1.08 5.98 -11.64
C ILE A 71 0.41 7.26 -12.18
N LEU A 72 0.08 7.28 -13.48
CA LEU A 72 -0.60 8.39 -14.15
C LEU A 72 -2.08 8.52 -13.76
N THR A 73 -2.63 7.51 -13.10
CA THR A 73 -4.01 7.59 -12.61
C THR A 73 -4.17 8.63 -11.51
N LYS A 74 -5.42 9.08 -11.33
CA LYS A 74 -5.76 9.97 -10.22
C LYS A 74 -5.70 9.20 -8.90
N ASN A 75 -5.35 9.90 -7.83
CA ASN A 75 -5.43 9.32 -6.49
C ASN A 75 -6.87 8.87 -6.19
N ASN A 76 -7.01 7.78 -5.45
CA ASN A 76 -8.31 7.16 -5.12
C ASN A 76 -9.19 6.80 -6.33
N SER A 77 -8.61 6.45 -7.49
CA SER A 77 -9.37 6.12 -8.70
C SER A 77 -9.49 4.62 -9.00
N ILE A 78 -8.69 3.78 -8.33
CA ILE A 78 -8.69 2.32 -8.49
C ILE A 78 -9.47 1.70 -7.31
N CYS A 79 -10.74 1.37 -7.51
CA CYS A 79 -11.60 0.81 -6.46
C CYS A 79 -11.33 -0.69 -6.26
N LEU A 80 -10.89 -1.09 -5.06
CA LEU A 80 -10.65 -2.49 -4.70
C LEU A 80 -11.81 -3.16 -3.94
N GLY A 81 -12.68 -2.35 -3.31
CA GLY A 81 -13.66 -2.83 -2.34
C GLY A 81 -13.01 -3.02 -0.96
N LYS A 82 -13.37 -4.10 -0.26
CA LYS A 82 -12.74 -4.53 1.00
C LYS A 82 -11.57 -5.46 0.67
N VAL A 83 -10.46 -5.32 1.38
CA VAL A 83 -9.24 -6.12 1.20
C VAL A 83 -8.74 -6.58 2.57
N ASN A 84 -8.65 -7.88 2.75
CA ASN A 84 -8.21 -8.49 4.00
C ASN A 84 -6.68 -8.48 4.17
N ASN A 85 -5.91 -8.71 3.10
CA ASN A 85 -4.46 -8.59 3.09
C ASN A 85 -4.02 -7.74 1.90
N LEU A 86 -3.20 -6.73 2.16
CA LEU A 86 -2.65 -5.84 1.13
C LEU A 86 -1.13 -5.80 1.26
N GLU A 87 -0.45 -6.29 0.22
CA GLU A 87 1.01 -6.31 0.13
C GLU A 87 1.50 -5.53 -1.09
N LEU A 88 2.36 -4.53 -0.88
CA LEU A 88 3.05 -3.84 -1.98
C LEU A 88 4.56 -3.92 -1.78
N LYS A 89 5.26 -4.38 -2.81
CA LYS A 89 6.72 -4.54 -2.80
C LYS A 89 7.36 -3.62 -3.82
N LEU A 90 8.52 -3.09 -3.44
CA LEU A 90 9.42 -2.33 -4.31
C LEU A 90 8.67 -1.14 -4.95
N LEU A 91 8.82 -0.92 -6.25
CA LEU A 91 8.24 0.24 -6.92
C LEU A 91 6.69 0.24 -6.92
N ALA A 92 6.05 -0.93 -6.78
CA ALA A 92 4.59 -1.03 -6.73
C ALA A 92 3.96 -0.21 -5.59
N ILE A 93 4.73 0.10 -4.55
CA ILE A 93 4.32 0.98 -3.46
C ILE A 93 3.87 2.37 -3.96
N SER A 94 4.44 2.86 -5.06
CA SER A 94 4.03 4.13 -5.68
C SER A 94 2.57 4.16 -6.14
N ILE A 95 1.93 3.00 -6.27
CA ILE A 95 0.50 2.88 -6.63
C ILE A 95 -0.42 3.05 -5.42
N LEU A 96 0.09 2.97 -4.19
CA LEU A 96 -0.72 3.07 -2.98
C LEU A 96 -1.70 4.26 -2.96
N PRO A 97 -1.32 5.51 -3.31
CA PRO A 97 -2.25 6.64 -3.31
C PRO A 97 -3.35 6.54 -4.37
N LYS A 98 -3.20 5.65 -5.36
CA LYS A 98 -4.16 5.44 -6.45
C LYS A 98 -5.28 4.49 -6.06
N LEU A 99 -5.01 3.61 -5.10
CA LEU A 99 -5.95 2.63 -4.57
C LEU A 99 -7.03 3.32 -3.74
N LYS A 100 -8.27 2.84 -3.89
CA LYS A 100 -9.42 3.23 -3.08
C LYS A 100 -10.02 1.97 -2.44
N LEU A 101 -9.92 1.91 -1.12
CA LEU A 101 -10.58 0.91 -0.30
C LEU A 101 -11.98 1.37 0.09
N HIS A 102 -12.83 0.42 0.45
CA HIS A 102 -14.15 0.70 1.02
C HIS A 102 -14.00 1.48 2.35
N GLU A 103 -14.99 2.31 2.68
CA GLU A 103 -14.95 3.12 3.91
C GLU A 103 -14.90 2.23 5.16
N GLU A 104 -15.68 1.15 5.16
CA GLU A 104 -15.69 0.12 6.21
C GLU A 104 -14.64 -0.99 5.98
N ASN A 105 -13.48 -0.68 5.40
CA ASN A 105 -12.44 -1.69 5.22
C ASN A 105 -11.88 -2.15 6.57
N GLU A 106 -11.80 -3.47 6.75
CA GLU A 106 -11.13 -4.11 7.89
C GLU A 106 -10.10 -5.10 7.34
N MET A 107 -8.84 -4.90 7.69
CA MET A 107 -7.70 -5.61 7.13
C MET A 107 -6.98 -6.38 8.23
N GLU A 108 -6.64 -7.63 7.93
CA GLU A 108 -5.80 -8.47 8.77
C GLU A 108 -4.33 -8.02 8.68
N GLU A 109 -3.80 -7.81 7.47
CA GLU A 109 -2.39 -7.39 7.26
C GLU A 109 -2.26 -6.30 6.18
N PHE A 110 -1.55 -5.22 6.51
CA PHE A 110 -1.03 -4.23 5.57
C PHE A 110 0.50 -4.25 5.59
N SER A 111 1.13 -4.64 4.48
CA SER A 111 2.58 -4.85 4.39
C SER A 111 3.20 -4.07 3.23
N LEU A 112 4.24 -3.28 3.52
CA LEU A 112 5.04 -2.57 2.51
C LEU A 112 6.53 -2.85 2.71
N SER A 113 7.25 -3.14 1.62
CA SER A 113 8.71 -3.33 1.64
C SER A 113 9.40 -2.62 0.47
N ALA A 114 10.28 -1.66 0.77
CA ALA A 114 11.03 -0.90 -0.23
C ALA A 114 12.54 -0.91 0.06
N GLY A 115 13.31 -1.54 -0.82
CA GLY A 115 14.78 -1.54 -0.75
C GLY A 115 15.44 -0.22 -1.15
N GLU A 116 14.73 0.63 -1.90
CA GLU A 116 15.24 1.90 -2.42
C GLU A 116 14.32 3.09 -2.08
N LYS A 117 14.91 4.29 -2.00
CA LYS A 117 14.21 5.53 -1.65
C LYS A 117 13.24 5.97 -2.73
N GLU A 118 13.58 5.70 -3.98
CA GLU A 118 12.87 6.09 -5.19
C GLU A 118 11.50 5.42 -5.24
N TYR A 119 11.39 4.18 -4.73
CA TYR A 119 10.16 3.39 -4.71
C TYR A 119 9.01 3.99 -3.92
N VAL A 120 9.32 4.87 -2.96
CA VAL A 120 8.32 5.54 -2.11
C VAL A 120 8.12 7.02 -2.47
N SER A 121 8.85 7.52 -3.49
CA SER A 121 8.93 8.95 -3.81
C SER A 121 7.58 9.58 -4.15
N GLU A 122 6.69 8.87 -4.83
CA GLU A 122 5.35 9.35 -5.13
C GLU A 122 4.45 9.39 -3.89
N VAL A 123 4.60 8.43 -2.99
CA VAL A 123 3.76 8.33 -1.79
C VAL A 123 4.12 9.42 -0.79
N ILE A 124 5.42 9.71 -0.60
CA ILE A 124 5.84 10.74 0.36
C ILE A 124 5.42 12.17 -0.04
N ARG A 125 5.07 12.39 -1.32
CA ARG A 125 4.60 13.67 -1.86
C ARG A 125 3.13 13.95 -1.56
N VAL A 126 2.33 12.94 -1.21
CA VAL A 126 0.93 13.18 -0.83
C VAL A 126 0.83 13.78 0.57
N GLU A 127 -0.33 14.36 0.88
CA GLU A 127 -0.59 14.94 2.20
C GLU A 127 -0.52 13.88 3.31
N ASN A 128 -0.12 14.29 4.51
CA ASN A 128 -0.17 13.39 5.67
C ASN A 128 -1.62 12.99 5.97
N ASN A 129 -1.83 11.77 6.47
CA ASN A 129 -3.15 11.21 6.75
C ASN A 129 -4.13 11.25 5.54
N SER A 130 -3.63 11.12 4.31
CA SER A 130 -4.47 11.15 3.10
C SER A 130 -4.80 9.78 2.51
N ILE A 131 -4.07 8.73 2.91
CA ILE A 131 -4.24 7.36 2.40
C ILE A 131 -5.11 6.57 3.38
N TRP A 132 -6.40 6.39 3.07
CA TRP A 132 -7.33 5.64 3.91
C TRP A 132 -7.11 4.13 3.83
N LEU A 133 -6.90 3.49 4.98
CA LEU A 133 -6.78 2.03 5.10
C LEU A 133 -7.96 1.36 5.81
N GLY A 134 -8.78 2.12 6.55
CA GLY A 134 -9.80 1.55 7.44
C GLY A 134 -9.20 1.04 8.76
N ARG A 135 -9.65 -0.11 9.25
CA ARG A 135 -9.07 -0.80 10.41
C ARG A 135 -7.99 -1.78 9.94
N VAL A 136 -6.86 -1.84 10.65
CA VAL A 136 -5.73 -2.71 10.33
C VAL A 136 -5.25 -3.39 11.60
N LYS A 137 -5.30 -4.73 11.62
CA LYS A 137 -4.81 -5.53 12.75
C LYS A 137 -3.30 -5.65 12.79
N ASN A 138 -2.66 -5.88 11.65
CA ASN A 138 -1.21 -5.99 11.55
C ASN A 138 -0.68 -5.02 10.50
N LEU A 139 0.21 -4.12 10.91
CA LEU A 139 0.84 -3.16 10.01
C LEU A 139 2.35 -3.35 10.01
N ARG A 140 2.91 -3.65 8.85
CA ARG A 140 4.33 -3.94 8.63
C ARG A 140 4.93 -3.00 7.61
N LEU A 141 5.98 -2.28 7.99
CA LEU A 141 6.75 -1.44 7.08
C LEU A 141 8.24 -1.80 7.18
N GLU A 142 8.85 -2.12 6.05
CA GLU A 142 10.24 -2.54 5.96
C GLU A 142 11.08 -1.57 5.11
N SER A 143 12.28 -1.27 5.59
CA SER A 143 13.24 -0.38 4.94
C SER A 143 12.65 0.99 4.57
N PHE A 144 12.76 1.47 3.33
CA PHE A 144 12.30 2.82 2.95
C PHE A 144 10.78 2.98 3.02
N ALA A 145 10.01 1.90 3.11
CA ALA A 145 8.56 1.95 3.24
C ALA A 145 8.10 2.64 4.53
N ILE A 146 8.96 2.69 5.55
CA ILE A 146 8.69 3.38 6.81
C ILE A 146 8.38 4.87 6.60
N ARG A 147 8.92 5.51 5.55
CA ARG A 147 8.67 6.93 5.23
C ARG A 147 7.22 7.23 4.88
N ILE A 148 6.45 6.20 4.53
CA ILE A 148 5.03 6.32 4.20
C ILE A 148 4.17 6.42 5.47
N LEU A 149 4.69 6.04 6.63
CA LEU A 149 3.94 6.00 7.89
C LEU A 149 3.10 7.27 8.16
N PRO A 150 3.61 8.51 7.99
CA PRO A 150 2.80 9.73 8.22
C PRO A 150 1.68 9.96 7.19
N LYS A 151 1.67 9.23 6.08
CA LYS A 151 0.70 9.36 4.98
C LYS A 151 -0.54 8.49 5.19
N LEU A 152 -0.40 7.43 5.98
CA LEU A 152 -1.45 6.47 6.25
C LEU A 152 -2.49 7.07 7.21
N LYS A 153 -3.76 6.79 6.93
CA LYS A 153 -4.91 7.15 7.75
C LYS A 153 -5.67 5.88 8.13
N LEU A 154 -5.79 5.67 9.43
CA LEU A 154 -6.56 4.57 10.01
C LEU A 154 -7.90 5.08 10.53
N HIS A 155 -8.87 4.18 10.66
CA HIS A 155 -10.15 4.45 11.30
C HIS A 155 -9.94 4.84 12.77
N GLU A 156 -10.70 5.82 13.30
CA GLU A 156 -10.49 6.40 14.66
C GLU A 156 -10.59 5.38 15.81
N GLU A 157 -11.29 4.29 15.58
CA GLU A 157 -11.44 3.16 16.52
C GLU A 157 -10.47 2.00 16.22
N ASN A 158 -9.36 2.23 15.51
CA ASN A 158 -8.44 1.16 15.15
C ASN A 158 -7.85 0.48 16.40
N GLU A 159 -7.93 -0.85 16.43
CA GLU A 159 -7.26 -1.71 17.40
C GLU A 159 -6.27 -2.61 16.67
N MET A 160 -5.01 -2.20 16.67
CA MET A 160 -3.91 -2.93 16.04
C MET A 160 -3.33 -3.97 17.01
N GLU A 161 -3.20 -5.20 16.53
CA GLU A 161 -2.54 -6.28 17.25
C GLU A 161 -1.02 -6.15 17.19
N VAL A 162 -0.47 -5.88 16.01
CA VAL A 162 0.97 -5.75 15.78
C VAL A 162 1.27 -4.54 14.92
N PHE A 163 2.10 -3.64 15.45
CA PHE A 163 2.79 -2.64 14.63
C PHE A 163 4.26 -3.04 14.51
N HIS A 164 4.73 -3.29 13.29
CA HIS A 164 6.09 -3.76 13.01
C HIS A 164 6.83 -2.81 12.05
N LEU A 165 7.96 -2.29 12.52
CA LEU A 165 8.93 -1.57 11.69
C LEU A 165 10.29 -2.27 11.71
N SER A 166 10.89 -2.46 10.53
CA SER A 166 12.25 -3.00 10.42
C SER A 166 13.07 -2.17 9.43
N ALA A 167 14.23 -1.65 9.88
CA ALA A 167 15.14 -0.89 9.03
C ALA A 167 16.60 -1.11 9.43
N GLY A 168 17.39 -1.55 8.45
CA GLY A 168 18.83 -1.74 8.59
C GLY A 168 19.63 -0.44 8.72
N GLU A 169 19.07 0.71 8.33
CA GLU A 169 19.77 2.00 8.31
C GLU A 169 18.86 3.16 8.74
N ILE A 170 19.46 4.28 9.17
CA ILE A 170 18.72 5.50 9.58
C ILE A 170 18.07 6.19 8.36
N GLU A 171 18.72 6.12 7.19
CA GLU A 171 18.23 6.77 5.97
C GLU A 171 16.83 6.29 5.59
N HIS A 172 16.52 5.03 5.88
CA HIS A 172 15.23 4.39 5.61
C HIS A 172 14.03 5.11 6.23
N PHE A 173 14.20 5.92 7.26
CA PHE A 173 13.11 6.62 7.96
C PHE A 173 13.46 8.07 8.31
N PHE A 174 14.45 8.65 7.64
CA PHE A 174 14.95 9.99 7.97
C PHE A 174 13.85 11.05 8.02
N GLU A 175 12.89 11.02 7.08
CA GLU A 175 11.75 11.96 7.06
C GLU A 175 10.84 11.84 8.28
N VAL A 176 10.63 10.62 8.78
CA VAL A 176 9.80 10.36 9.96
C VAL A 176 10.41 11.02 11.20
N MET A 177 11.73 11.18 11.26
CA MET A 177 12.42 11.82 12.39
C MET A 177 12.10 13.31 12.51
N PHE A 178 11.66 13.96 11.43
CA PHE A 178 11.27 15.38 11.44
C PHE A 178 9.79 15.60 11.73
N ALA A 179 8.99 14.53 11.79
CA ALA A 179 7.62 14.64 12.27
C ALA A 179 7.62 15.18 13.71
N GLU A 180 6.57 15.90 14.08
CA GLU A 180 6.40 16.34 15.46
C GLU A 180 6.28 15.13 16.39
N ASN A 181 6.68 15.29 17.64
CA ASN A 181 6.54 14.20 18.60
C ASN A 181 5.05 13.90 18.83
N ASN A 182 4.70 12.62 18.93
CA ASN A 182 3.32 12.14 19.04
C ASN A 182 2.39 12.54 17.88
N SER A 183 2.91 12.88 16.69
CA SER A 183 2.06 13.27 15.56
C SER A 183 1.53 12.10 14.73
N ILE A 184 2.05 10.89 14.94
CA ILE A 184 1.65 9.70 14.19
C ILE A 184 0.69 8.89 15.04
N TRP A 185 -0.59 8.89 14.66
CA TRP A 185 -1.64 8.14 15.35
C TRP A 185 -1.92 6.80 14.64
N LEU A 186 -1.99 5.72 15.42
CA LEU A 186 -2.18 4.35 14.91
C LEU A 186 -3.41 3.64 15.52
N GLY A 187 -4.18 4.34 16.33
CA GLY A 187 -5.13 3.70 17.25
C GLY A 187 -4.44 2.97 18.39
N ARG A 188 -5.18 2.06 19.05
CA ARG A 188 -4.62 1.23 20.13
C ARG A 188 -3.69 0.18 19.53
N VAL A 189 -2.45 0.06 20.04
CA VAL A 189 -1.47 -0.92 19.57
C VAL A 189 -1.16 -1.91 20.70
N LYS A 190 -1.50 -3.19 20.52
CA LYS A 190 -1.24 -4.24 21.53
C LYS A 190 0.24 -4.64 21.59
N ARG A 191 0.91 -4.77 20.45
CA ARG A 191 2.32 -5.18 20.36
C ARG A 191 3.09 -4.29 19.40
N LEU A 192 4.16 -3.69 19.91
CA LEU A 192 5.10 -2.89 19.13
C LEU A 192 6.37 -3.70 18.87
N LYS A 193 6.72 -3.90 17.60
CA LYS A 193 7.98 -4.52 17.16
C LYS A 193 8.78 -3.49 16.40
N LEU A 194 9.91 -3.08 16.97
CA LEU A 194 10.84 -2.14 16.33
C LEU A 194 12.20 -2.83 16.25
N GLU A 195 12.62 -3.15 15.03
CA GLU A 195 13.90 -3.81 14.78
C GLU A 195 14.97 -2.80 14.34
N SER A 196 16.22 -3.05 14.73
CA SER A 196 17.39 -2.27 14.32
C SER A 196 17.26 -0.78 14.63
N PHE A 197 17.33 0.11 13.63
CA PHE A 197 17.35 1.56 13.86
C PHE A 197 15.97 2.16 14.13
N THR A 198 14.88 1.40 13.94
CA THR A 198 13.49 1.90 14.01
C THR A 198 13.05 2.30 15.41
N VAL A 199 13.76 1.89 16.47
CA VAL A 199 13.52 2.35 17.85
C VAL A 199 13.54 3.88 17.98
N LYS A 200 14.26 4.57 17.09
CA LYS A 200 14.36 6.04 17.05
C LYS A 200 13.05 6.74 16.68
N ILE A 201 12.10 6.03 16.07
CA ILE A 201 10.77 6.55 15.70
C ILE A 201 9.84 6.61 16.92
N LEU A 202 10.14 5.91 18.01
CA LEU A 202 9.28 5.81 19.19
C LEU A 202 8.74 7.17 19.71
N PRO A 203 9.51 8.27 19.77
CA PRO A 203 8.99 9.58 20.19
C PRO A 203 7.95 10.20 19.25
N LYS A 204 7.85 9.71 18.01
CA LYS A 204 6.96 10.22 16.95
C LYS A 204 5.58 9.58 17.00
N LEU A 205 5.49 8.38 17.56
CA LEU A 205 4.24 7.65 17.73
C LEU A 205 3.44 8.25 18.88
N GLN A 206 2.16 8.53 18.64
CA GLN A 206 1.25 8.96 19.69
C GLN A 206 1.06 7.83 20.71
N ARG A 207 1.51 8.07 21.94
CA ARG A 207 1.37 7.11 23.04
C ARG A 207 -0.07 7.12 23.54
N LEU A 208 -0.74 5.97 23.42
CA LEU A 208 -1.99 5.70 24.12
C LEU A 208 -1.66 4.76 25.29
N LEU A 209 -1.36 5.34 26.45
CA LEU A 209 -1.50 4.67 27.74
C LEU A 209 -2.98 4.67 28.12
#